data_AF-A0ABD1Q6D6-F1
#
_entry.id   AF-A0ABD1Q6D6-F1
#
_cell.length_a   1.000
_cell.length_b   1.000
_cell.length_c   1.000
_cell.angle_alpha   90.00
_cell.angle_beta   90.00
_cell.angle_gamma   90.00
#
_symmetry.space_group_name_H-M   'P 1'
#
loop_
_entity.id
_entity.type
_entity.pdbx_description
1 polymer ?
#
loop_
_entity_poly.entity_id
_entity_poly.type
_entity_poly.pdbx_seq_one_letter_code
_entity_poly.pdbx_strand_id
1 'polypeptide(L)'
;MTGGGDLEKKMRLDWRQYSVDTDKEVDKINLKFVEARDDIEAAMESKETVYFDEEAECARASVNEVLEMYEGLLKTLPDNQRSAIQRAMGLKIEQLKAELAQLNED
;
A
#
# COMPACT_ATOMS: atom_id res chain seq x y z
N MET A 1 40.95 14.40 25.10
CA MET A 1 40.48 14.59 23.71
C MET A 1 39.17 13.83 23.58
N THR A 2 38.11 14.60 23.40
CA THR A 2 36.70 14.28 23.64
C THR A 2 36.04 13.56 22.47
N GLY A 3 35.41 12.42 22.74
CA GLY A 3 33.97 12.20 22.46
C GLY A 3 33.45 12.21 21.02
N GLY A 4 34.18 11.68 20.02
CA GLY A 4 33.70 11.66 18.62
C GLY A 4 32.91 10.42 18.18
N GLY A 5 33.07 9.26 18.83
CA GLY A 5 32.61 7.98 18.27
C GLY A 5 31.14 7.59 18.50
N ASP A 6 30.45 8.25 19.42
CA ASP A 6 29.09 7.86 19.84
C ASP A 6 28.00 8.61 19.05
N LEU A 7 28.32 9.80 18.52
CA LEU A 7 27.44 10.61 17.67
C LEU A 7 27.31 10.01 16.27
N GLU A 8 28.41 9.53 15.67
CA GLU A 8 28.38 8.89 14.34
C GLU A 8 27.69 7.52 14.34
N LYS A 9 27.75 6.76 15.45
CA LYS A 9 27.00 5.50 15.60
C LYS A 9 25.51 5.74 15.81
N LYS A 10 25.12 6.77 16.56
CA LYS A 10 23.70 7.18 16.69
C LYS A 10 23.12 7.72 15.38
N MET A 11 23.94 8.38 14.56
CA MET A 11 23.51 8.95 13.28
C MET A 11 23.31 7.90 12.18
N ARG A 12 23.84 6.68 12.36
CA ARG A 12 23.75 5.57 11.39
C ARG A 12 22.68 4.54 11.74
N LEU A 13 22.07 4.63 12.93
CA LEU A 13 21.06 3.68 13.41
C LEU A 13 19.60 4.12 13.14
N ASP A 14 19.40 5.37 12.72
CA ASP A 14 18.05 5.98 12.69
C ASP A 14 17.72 6.71 11.38
N TRP A 15 18.17 6.16 10.23
CA TRP A 15 17.70 6.58 8.90
C TRP A 15 16.44 5.85 8.44
N ARG A 16 15.92 4.95 9.27
CA ARG A 16 14.71 4.18 8.97
C ARG A 16 13.51 5.01 9.42
N GLN A 17 12.73 5.49 8.44
CA GLN A 17 11.55 6.31 8.67
C GLN A 17 10.49 5.59 9.55
N TYR A 18 10.56 4.26 9.62
CA TYR A 18 9.71 3.37 10.42
C TYR A 18 10.51 2.10 10.82
N SER A 19 9.92 1.23 11.66
CA SER A 19 10.57 -0.01 12.12
C SER A 19 10.73 -1.05 10.99
N VAL A 20 11.61 -2.05 11.18
CA VAL A 20 11.78 -3.16 10.21
C VAL A 20 10.47 -3.92 9.98
N ASP A 21 9.63 -4.05 11.01
CA ASP A 21 8.35 -4.73 10.88
C ASP A 21 7.35 -3.89 10.08
N THR A 22 7.37 -2.56 10.28
CA THR A 22 6.59 -1.63 9.45
C THR A 22 7.03 -1.65 7.99
N ASP A 23 8.34 -1.70 7.71
CA ASP A 23 8.87 -1.83 6.34
C ASP A 23 8.32 -3.09 5.66
N LYS A 24 8.33 -4.23 6.35
CA LYS A 24 7.81 -5.50 5.81
C LYS A 24 6.32 -5.44 5.50
N GLU A 25 5.52 -4.82 6.36
CA GLU A 25 4.09 -4.67 6.11
C GLU A 25 3.84 -3.73 4.92
N VAL A 26 4.61 -2.66 4.79
CA VAL A 26 4.57 -1.77 3.60
C VAL A 26 4.95 -2.53 2.32
N ASP A 27 5.98 -3.36 2.35
CA ASP A 27 6.39 -4.18 1.20
C ASP A 27 5.29 -5.16 0.78
N LYS A 28 4.62 -5.80 1.75
CA LYS A 28 3.47 -6.67 1.47
C LYS A 28 2.31 -5.91 0.85
N ILE A 29 1.98 -4.73 1.39
CA ILE A 29 0.92 -3.88 0.82
C ILE A 29 1.29 -3.47 -0.61
N ASN A 30 2.56 -3.12 -0.88
CA ASN A 30 3.00 -2.77 -2.24
C ASN A 30 2.92 -3.97 -3.20
N LEU A 31 3.22 -5.18 -2.75
CA LEU A 31 3.07 -6.37 -3.58
C LEU A 31 1.59 -6.62 -3.91
N LYS A 32 0.72 -6.58 -2.90
CA LYS A 32 -0.73 -6.75 -3.10
C LYS A 32 -1.33 -5.62 -3.95
N PHE A 33 -0.78 -4.41 -3.86
CA PHE A 33 -1.17 -3.28 -4.70
C PHE A 33 -0.91 -3.55 -6.18
N VAL A 34 0.22 -4.17 -6.54
CA VAL A 34 0.51 -4.54 -7.93
C VAL A 34 -0.50 -5.58 -8.40
N GLU A 35 -0.72 -6.63 -7.61
CA GLU A 35 -1.72 -7.66 -7.90
C GLU A 35 -3.12 -7.08 -8.11
N ALA A 36 -3.56 -6.17 -7.23
CA ALA A 36 -4.87 -5.53 -7.35
C ALA A 36 -5.02 -4.69 -8.63
N ARG A 37 -3.93 -4.10 -9.14
CA ARG A 37 -3.96 -3.35 -10.40
C ARG A 37 -4.01 -4.27 -11.61
N ASP A 38 -3.25 -5.36 -11.56
CA ASP A 38 -3.27 -6.38 -12.61
C ASP A 38 -4.67 -7.01 -12.72
N ASP A 39 -5.35 -7.26 -11.58
CA ASP A 39 -6.72 -7.76 -11.54
C ASP A 39 -7.72 -6.75 -12.12
N ILE A 40 -7.58 -5.45 -11.82
CA ILE A 40 -8.41 -4.39 -12.43
C ILE A 40 -8.19 -4.36 -13.94
N GLU A 41 -6.94 -4.44 -14.40
CA GLU A 41 -6.61 -4.42 -15.84
C GLU A 41 -7.25 -5.60 -16.56
N ALA A 42 -7.14 -6.82 -16.02
CA ALA A 42 -7.81 -8.00 -16.56
C ALA A 42 -9.33 -7.81 -16.66
N ALA A 43 -9.96 -7.35 -15.58
CA ALA A 43 -11.40 -7.09 -15.56
C ALA A 43 -11.81 -6.00 -16.57
N MET A 44 -10.99 -4.97 -16.77
CA MET A 44 -11.23 -3.94 -17.79
C MET A 44 -11.11 -4.51 -19.22
N GLU A 45 -10.15 -5.40 -19.47
CA GLU A 45 -9.98 -6.07 -20.77
C GLU A 45 -11.16 -7.00 -21.10
N SER A 46 -11.79 -7.59 -20.08
CA SER A 46 -12.91 -8.51 -20.24
C SER A 46 -14.29 -7.85 -20.16
N LYS A 47 -14.39 -6.51 -20.06
CA LYS A 47 -15.64 -5.74 -19.83
C LYS A 47 -16.78 -6.05 -20.81
N GLU A 48 -16.47 -6.41 -22.05
CA GLU A 48 -17.48 -6.76 -23.07
C GLU A 48 -17.75 -8.28 -23.17
N THR A 49 -17.31 -9.06 -22.19
CA THR A 49 -17.37 -10.53 -22.19
C THR A 49 -18.17 -11.06 -21.01
N VAL A 50 -18.50 -12.35 -21.07
CA VAL A 50 -19.18 -13.06 -19.95
C VAL A 50 -18.27 -13.30 -18.74
N TYR A 51 -16.96 -13.05 -18.86
CA TYR A 51 -15.99 -13.21 -17.77
C TYR A 51 -15.89 -11.97 -16.89
N PHE A 52 -16.43 -10.83 -17.35
CA PHE A 52 -16.34 -9.55 -16.66
C PHE A 52 -16.77 -9.62 -15.20
N ASP A 53 -17.92 -10.23 -14.92
CA ASP A 53 -18.47 -10.24 -13.56
C ASP A 53 -17.54 -10.98 -12.57
N GLU A 54 -16.94 -12.10 -12.99
CA GLU A 54 -16.01 -12.89 -12.18
C GLU A 54 -14.69 -12.15 -11.96
N GLU A 55 -14.11 -11.59 -13.02
CA GLU A 55 -12.85 -10.86 -12.95
C GLU A 55 -13.01 -9.54 -12.17
N ALA A 56 -14.13 -8.84 -12.34
CA ALA A 56 -14.45 -7.64 -11.57
C ALA A 56 -14.67 -7.95 -10.08
N GLU A 57 -15.25 -9.10 -9.73
CA GLU A 57 -15.32 -9.55 -8.34
C GLU A 57 -13.92 -9.81 -7.77
N CYS A 58 -13.04 -10.47 -8.52
CA CYS A 58 -11.65 -10.69 -8.12
C CYS A 58 -10.90 -9.36 -7.88
N ALA A 59 -11.02 -8.41 -8.81
CA ALA A 59 -10.44 -7.08 -8.68
C ALA A 59 -10.95 -6.34 -7.43
N ARG A 60 -12.27 -6.36 -7.17
CA ARG A 60 -12.86 -5.77 -5.95
C ARG A 60 -12.28 -6.40 -4.69
N ALA A 61 -12.13 -7.73 -4.67
CA ALA A 61 -11.59 -8.46 -3.52
C ALA A 61 -10.12 -8.08 -3.27
N SER A 62 -9.28 -8.09 -4.31
CA SER A 62 -7.85 -7.71 -4.20
C SER A 62 -7.67 -6.26 -3.76
N VAL A 63 -8.46 -5.32 -4.30
CA VAL A 63 -8.41 -3.91 -3.85
C VAL A 63 -8.84 -3.78 -2.39
N ASN A 64 -9.92 -4.44 -1.97
CA ASN A 64 -10.34 -4.41 -0.57
C ASN A 64 -9.27 -4.94 0.37
N GLU A 65 -8.56 -6.01 -0.01
CA GLU A 65 -7.44 -6.54 0.78
C GLU A 65 -6.33 -5.50 0.96
N VAL A 66 -5.94 -4.78 -0.10
CA VAL A 66 -4.97 -3.67 -0.01
C VAL A 66 -5.43 -2.60 0.96
N LEU A 67 -6.70 -2.19 0.88
CA LEU A 67 -7.27 -1.16 1.75
C LEU A 67 -7.29 -1.62 3.21
N GLU A 68 -7.70 -2.85 3.49
CA GLU A 68 -7.73 -3.43 4.83
C GLU A 68 -6.33 -3.53 5.44
N MET A 69 -5.34 -4.01 4.67
CA MET A 69 -3.95 -4.08 5.13
C MET A 69 -3.39 -2.68 5.44
N TYR A 70 -3.64 -1.70 4.57
CA TYR A 70 -3.21 -0.33 4.78
C TYR A 70 -3.85 0.30 6.01
N GLU A 71 -5.18 0.23 6.14
CA GLU A 71 -5.89 0.77 7.31
C GLU A 71 -5.50 0.04 8.59
N GLY A 72 -5.32 -1.28 8.53
CA GLY A 72 -4.84 -2.10 9.63
C GLY A 72 -3.47 -1.63 10.11
N LEU A 73 -2.53 -1.42 9.19
CA LEU A 73 -1.21 -0.88 9.51
C LEU A 73 -1.33 0.49 10.19
N LEU A 74 -2.09 1.43 9.62
CA LEU A 74 -2.25 2.76 10.20
C LEU A 74 -2.81 2.73 11.63
N LYS A 75 -3.76 1.83 11.93
CA LYS A 75 -4.36 1.67 13.28
C LYS A 75 -3.34 1.21 14.32
N THR A 76 -2.30 0.47 13.92
CA THR A 76 -1.26 -0.04 14.83
C THR A 76 -0.12 0.95 15.09
N LEU A 77 0.07 1.94 14.21
CA LEU A 77 1.20 2.86 14.28
C LEU A 77 0.93 4.07 15.18
N PRO A 78 1.97 4.60 15.86
CA PRO A 78 1.89 5.90 16.52
C PRO A 78 1.75 7.04 15.49
N ASP A 79 1.21 8.18 15.91
CA ASP A 79 0.82 9.28 15.00
C ASP A 79 1.95 9.79 14.09
N ASN A 80 3.18 9.82 14.59
CA ASN A 80 4.34 10.25 13.81
C ASN A 80 4.65 9.30 12.65
N GLN A 81 4.63 7.98 12.89
CA GLN A 81 4.86 6.98 11.85
C GLN A 81 3.65 6.85 10.93
N ARG A 82 2.43 6.89 11.48
CA ARG A 82 1.18 6.89 10.71
C ARG A 82 1.18 8.02 9.66
N SER A 83 1.53 9.24 10.08
CA SER A 83 1.61 10.40 9.17
C SER A 83 2.63 10.20 8.05
N ALA A 84 3.76 9.55 8.34
CA ALA A 84 4.79 9.28 7.34
C ALA A 84 4.32 8.22 6.32
N ILE A 85 3.67 7.15 6.79
CA ILE A 85 3.06 6.13 5.91
C ILE A 85 1.95 6.73 5.03
N GLN A 86 1.08 7.57 5.60
CA GLN A 86 0.04 8.26 4.84
C GLN A 86 0.62 9.15 3.74
N ARG A 87 1.74 9.83 3.97
CA ARG A 87 2.43 10.61 2.92
C ARG A 87 3.05 9.73 1.84
N ALA A 88 3.61 8.58 2.23
CA ALA A 88 4.29 7.68 1.31
C ALA A 88 3.32 6.89 0.41
N MET A 89 2.17 6.49 0.94
CA MET A 89 1.25 5.55 0.28
C MET A 89 -0.13 6.14 -0.01
N GLY A 90 -0.54 7.22 0.67
CA GLY A 90 -1.90 7.74 0.57
C GLY A 90 -2.34 8.06 -0.85
N LEU A 91 -1.48 8.69 -1.65
CA LEU A 91 -1.80 8.97 -3.06
C LEU A 91 -2.00 7.68 -3.87
N LYS A 92 -1.17 6.66 -3.67
CA LYS A 92 -1.30 5.37 -4.36
C LYS A 92 -2.64 4.71 -4.01
N ILE A 93 -3.01 4.73 -2.73
CA ILE A 93 -4.29 4.17 -2.27
C ILE A 93 -5.48 4.89 -2.92
N GLU A 94 -5.46 6.21 -3.00
CA GLU A 94 -6.52 6.97 -3.67
C GLU A 94 -6.56 6.71 -5.18
N GLN A 95 -5.40 6.50 -5.82
CA GLN A 95 -5.33 6.09 -7.23
C GLN A 95 -5.96 4.71 -7.45
N LEU A 96 -5.65 3.73 -6.61
CA LEU A 96 -6.24 2.38 -6.72
C LEU A 96 -7.76 2.41 -6.54
N LYS A 97 -8.27 3.21 -5.60
CA LYS A 97 -9.72 3.42 -5.44
C LYS A 97 -10.36 4.05 -6.68
N ALA A 98 -9.67 5.00 -7.32
CA ALA A 98 -10.16 5.62 -8.55
C ALA A 98 -10.16 4.64 -9.73
N GLU A 99 -9.13 3.80 -9.87
CA GLU A 99 -9.07 2.72 -10.87
C GLU A 99 -10.21 1.71 -10.66
N LEU A 100 -10.47 1.29 -9.41
CA LEU A 100 -11.61 0.43 -9.10
C LEU A 100 -12.96 1.12 -9.35
N ALA A 101 -13.06 2.42 -9.09
CA ALA A 101 -14.28 3.18 -9.38
C ALA A 101 -14.58 3.19 -10.87
N GLN A 102 -13.56 3.37 -11.72
CA GLN A 102 -13.69 3.32 -13.17
C GLN A 102 -14.18 1.95 -13.67
N LEU A 103 -13.73 0.85 -13.05
CA LEU A 103 -14.23 -0.49 -13.34
C LEU A 103 -15.74 -0.63 -13.05
N ASN A 104 -16.24 0.12 -12.07
CA ASN A 104 -17.65 0.10 -11.65
C ASN A 104 -18.53 1.12 -12.39
N GLU A 105 -17.93 2.00 -13.18
CA GLU A 105 -18.68 2.93 -14.03
C GLU A 105 -19.08 2.18 -15.30
N ASP A 106 -20.38 2.18 -15.59
CA ASP A 106 -20.99 1.55 -16.77
C ASP A 106 -20.59 2.30 -18.06
#